data_AF-A0A497KSM7-F1
#
_entry.id   AF-A0A497KSM7-F1
#
_cell.length_a   1.000
_cell.length_b   1.000
_cell.length_c   1.000
_cell.angle_alpha   90.00
_cell.angle_beta   90.00
_cell.angle_gamma   90.00
#
_symmetry.space_group_name_H-M   'P 1'
#
loop_
_entity.id
_entity.type
_entity.pdbx_description
1 polymer ?
#
loop_
_entity_poly.entity_id
_entity_poly.type
_entity_poly.pdbx_seq_one_letter_code
_entity_poly.pdbx_strand_id
1 'polypeptide(L)'
;MEAYTLELILLNMKTGYTIVHDVVLAPPTKEGYYVAYLPHELYHRVEAHFGKGPFTTEFTLSHGPFMLHGYVKSGKDIRIPVVFEEK
;
A
#
# COMPACT_ATOMS: atom_id res chain seq x y z
N MET A 1 5.77 18.78 8.96
CA MET A 1 4.97 17.99 8.00
C MET A 1 4.68 16.66 8.66
N GLU A 2 3.44 16.19 8.63
CA GLU A 2 3.06 14.92 9.26
C GLU A 2 3.58 13.75 8.41
N ALA A 3 4.26 12.80 9.05
CA ALA A 3 4.63 11.54 8.42
C ALA A 3 3.48 10.56 8.62
N TYR A 4 2.99 9.99 7.54
CA TYR A 4 1.93 8.97 7.57
C TYR A 4 2.55 7.58 7.48
N THR A 5 1.97 6.63 8.20
CA THR A 5 2.32 5.22 8.07
C THR A 5 1.20 4.49 7.37
N LEU A 6 1.53 3.81 6.28
CA LEU A 6 0.64 2.92 5.55
C LEU A 6 0.84 1.50 6.08
N GLU A 7 -0.19 0.90 6.66
CA GLU A 7 -0.18 -0.54 6.98
C GLU A 7 -0.68 -1.32 5.77
N LEU A 8 0.11 -2.32 5.38
CA LEU A 8 -0.23 -3.28 4.33
C LEU A 8 -0.45 -4.65 4.96
N ILE A 9 -1.61 -5.24 4.71
CA ILE A 9 -2.02 -6.55 5.19
C ILE A 9 -2.12 -7.50 4.00
N LEU A 10 -1.24 -8.50 3.94
CA LEU A 10 -1.24 -9.55 2.94
C LEU A 10 -1.81 -10.84 3.55
N LEU A 11 -3.01 -11.20 3.13
CA LEU A 11 -3.66 -12.45 3.49
C LEU A 11 -3.39 -13.51 2.42
N ASN A 12 -2.78 -14.62 2.81
CA ASN A 12 -2.72 -15.82 2.00
C ASN A 12 -4.06 -16.55 2.07
N MET A 13 -4.83 -16.48 1.00
CA MET A 13 -6.15 -17.11 0.86
C MET A 13 -6.11 -18.64 0.86
N LYS A 14 -4.95 -19.27 0.60
CA LYS A 14 -4.80 -20.74 0.69
C LYS A 14 -4.59 -21.22 2.12
N THR A 15 -3.83 -20.47 2.93
CA THR A 15 -3.43 -20.91 4.27
C THR A 15 -4.10 -20.12 5.39
N GLY A 16 -4.77 -19.00 5.09
CA GLY A 16 -5.27 -18.04 6.06
C GLY A 16 -4.18 -17.19 6.74
N TYR A 17 -2.91 -17.41 6.39
CA TYR A 17 -1.80 -16.71 7.02
C TYR A 17 -1.76 -15.23 6.61
N THR A 18 -1.53 -14.35 7.57
CA THR A 18 -1.50 -12.90 7.35
C THR A 18 -0.12 -12.33 7.62
N ILE A 19 0.37 -11.49 6.71
CA ILE A 19 1.62 -10.73 6.86
C ILE A 19 1.24 -9.26 6.95
N VAL A 20 1.73 -8.58 7.97
CA VAL A 20 1.55 -7.13 8.15
C VAL A 20 2.87 -6.42 7.85
N HIS A 21 2.82 -5.35 7.08
CA HIS A 21 3.97 -4.55 6.72
C HIS A 21 3.66 -3.06 6.85
N ASP A 22 4.42 -2.37 7.70
CA ASP A 22 4.30 -0.92 7.89
C ASP A 22 5.27 -0.18 6.98
N VAL A 23 4.76 0.78 6.22
CA VAL A 23 5.53 1.62 5.30
C VAL A 23 5.37 3.07 5.71
N VAL A 24 6.48 3.72 6.07
CA VAL A 24 6.50 5.17 6.30
C VAL A 24 6.44 5.86 4.94
N LEU A 25 5.42 6.68 4.73
CA LEU A 25 5.24 7.42 3.49
C LEU A 25 6.26 8.55 3.39
N ALA A 26 6.90 8.66 2.23
CA ALA A 26 7.74 9.80 1.91
C ALA A 26 6.90 11.10 1.87
N PRO A 27 7.49 12.27 2.18
CA PRO A 27 6.79 13.55 2.08
C PRO A 27 6.09 13.72 0.73
N PRO A 28 4.96 14.44 0.67
CA PRO A 28 4.20 14.56 -0.55
C PRO A 28 5.06 15.24 -1.63
N THR A 29 4.99 14.70 -2.84
CA THR A 29 5.64 15.29 -4.00
C THR A 29 5.02 16.65 -4.33
N LYS A 30 5.66 17.41 -5.24
CA LYS A 30 5.09 18.67 -5.75
C LYS A 30 3.72 18.49 -6.42
N GLU A 31 3.40 17.26 -6.82
CA GLU A 31 2.16 16.87 -7.47
C GLU A 31 1.08 16.41 -6.46
N GLY A 32 1.38 16.44 -5.16
CA GLY A 32 0.41 16.26 -4.08
C GLY A 32 0.14 14.81 -3.66
N TYR A 33 0.96 13.84 -4.08
CA TYR A 33 0.87 12.44 -3.67
C TYR A 33 2.04 12.01 -2.79
N TYR A 34 1.81 11.00 -1.97
CA TYR A 34 2.81 10.35 -1.13
C TYR A 34 3.43 9.15 -1.85
N VAL A 35 4.68 8.85 -1.56
CA VAL A 35 5.36 7.65 -2.11
C VAL A 35 5.56 6.62 -1.02
N ALA A 36 5.14 5.38 -1.29
CA ALA A 36 5.36 4.20 -0.47
C ALA A 36 6.44 3.33 -1.12
N TYR A 37 7.65 3.33 -0.55
CA TYR A 37 8.76 2.51 -1.02
C TYR A 37 8.63 1.07 -0.50
N LEU A 38 8.44 0.12 -1.42
CA LEU A 38 8.30 -1.30 -1.10
C LEU A 38 9.56 -2.08 -1.46
N PRO A 39 9.96 -3.10 -0.67
CA PRO A 39 10.98 -4.05 -1.07
C PRO A 39 10.59 -4.81 -2.35
N HIS A 40 11.55 -5.13 -3.22
CA HIS A 40 11.38 -5.91 -4.46
C HIS A 40 10.37 -7.07 -4.32
N GLU A 41 10.57 -7.94 -3.32
CA GLU A 41 9.73 -9.12 -3.09
C GLU A 41 8.26 -8.78 -2.82
N LEU A 42 8.00 -7.63 -2.18
CA LEU A 42 6.66 -7.18 -1.87
C LEU A 42 6.08 -6.43 -3.07
N TYR A 43 6.84 -5.49 -3.65
CA TYR A 43 6.46 -4.71 -4.83
C TYR A 43 5.94 -5.61 -5.97
N HIS A 44 6.67 -6.67 -6.32
CA HIS A 44 6.26 -7.61 -7.36
C HIS A 44 5.09 -8.54 -6.98
N ARG A 45 4.80 -8.72 -5.69
CA ARG A 45 3.57 -9.42 -5.25
C ARG A 45 2.34 -8.53 -5.37
N VAL A 46 2.53 -7.22 -5.25
CA VAL A 46 1.45 -6.24 -5.42
C VAL A 46 1.19 -5.94 -6.91
N GLU A 47 2.20 -6.11 -7.78
CA GLU A 47 2.18 -5.86 -9.23
C GLU A 47 1.21 -6.68 -10.08
N ALA A 48 0.36 -7.51 -9.48
CA ALA A 48 -0.70 -8.19 -10.20
C ALA A 48 -1.51 -7.27 -11.15
N HIS A 49 -1.83 -6.02 -10.74
CA HIS A 49 -2.62 -5.08 -11.56
C HIS A 49 -2.38 -3.60 -11.18
N PHE A 50 -1.15 -3.10 -11.26
CA PHE A 50 -0.96 -1.65 -11.10
C PHE A 50 -1.30 -0.88 -12.38
N GLY A 51 -2.58 -0.49 -12.50
CA GLY A 51 -2.96 0.70 -13.26
C GLY A 51 -2.62 1.96 -12.46
N LYS A 52 -2.09 2.99 -13.12
CA LYS A 52 -1.91 4.34 -12.54
C LYS A 52 -3.28 4.88 -12.08
N GLY A 53 -3.58 4.79 -10.79
CA GLY A 53 -4.84 5.23 -10.20
C GLY A 53 -4.60 6.23 -9.07
N PRO A 54 -5.26 7.41 -9.06
CA PRO A 54 -5.30 8.27 -7.89
C PRO A 54 -6.33 7.72 -6.89
N PHE A 55 -6.35 8.33 -5.71
CA PHE A 55 -7.33 8.13 -4.63
C PHE A 55 -6.97 7.01 -3.65
N THR A 56 -7.03 7.37 -2.37
CA THR A 56 -7.19 6.42 -1.28
C THR A 56 -8.19 5.35 -1.63
N THR A 57 -7.70 4.13 -1.60
CA THR A 57 -8.51 2.99 -1.97
C THR A 57 -8.05 1.87 -1.08
N GLU A 58 -8.97 1.24 -0.36
CA GLU A 58 -8.78 -0.16 0.03
C GLU A 58 -8.54 -0.93 -1.26
N PHE A 59 -7.28 -1.17 -1.63
CA PHE A 59 -6.98 -1.87 -2.87
C PHE A 59 -6.98 -3.37 -2.59
N THR A 60 -8.05 -4.07 -2.96
CA THR A 60 -8.06 -5.54 -3.04
C THR A 60 -7.43 -5.96 -4.36
N LEU A 61 -6.11 -6.13 -4.39
CA LEU A 61 -5.42 -6.61 -5.57
C LEU A 61 -5.47 -8.13 -5.61
N SER A 62 -5.86 -8.68 -6.77
CA SER A 62 -5.95 -10.12 -7.00
C SER A 62 -5.12 -10.51 -8.22
N HIS A 63 -3.97 -11.18 -8.03
CA HIS A 63 -3.52 -12.35 -8.80
C HIS A 63 -2.73 -13.29 -7.87
N GLY A 64 -2.98 -14.59 -7.98
CA GLY A 64 -2.42 -15.60 -7.06
C GLY A 64 -3.26 -15.79 -5.78
N PRO A 65 -2.81 -16.59 -4.81
CA PRO A 65 -3.57 -16.90 -3.60
C PRO A 65 -3.47 -15.83 -2.53
N PHE A 66 -3.21 -14.57 -2.88
CA PHE A 66 -2.99 -13.50 -1.91
C PHE A 66 -3.99 -12.37 -2.12
N MET A 67 -4.52 -11.86 -1.01
CA MET A 67 -5.33 -10.66 -0.93
C MET A 67 -4.51 -9.60 -0.19
N LEU A 68 -4.39 -8.43 -0.78
CA LEU A 68 -3.76 -7.28 -0.14
C LEU A 68 -4.84 -6.30 0.31
N HIS A 69 -4.64 -5.71 1.48
CA HIS A 69 -5.46 -4.62 2.01
C HIS A 69 -4.52 -3.56 2.60
N GLY A 70 -4.84 -2.28 2.44
CA GLY A 70 -3.97 -1.20 2.91
C GLY A 70 -4.77 -0.06 3.52
N TYR A 71 -4.31 0.46 4.66
CA TYR A 71 -4.91 1.63 5.29
C TYR A 71 -3.85 2.51 5.97
N VAL A 72 -4.15 3.80 6.11
CA VAL A 72 -3.26 4.74 6.80
C VAL A 72 -3.52 4.62 8.30
N LYS A 73 -2.46 4.34 9.09
CA LYS A 73 -2.50 4.39 10.55
C LYS A 73 -2.66 5.83 11.02
N SER A 74 -3.89 6.29 11.01
CA SER A 74 -4.30 7.62 11.45
C SER A 74 -5.50 7.46 12.37
N GLY A 75 -5.49 8.15 13.52
CA GLY A 75 -6.67 8.27 14.38
C GLY A 75 -7.79 9.13 13.79
N LYS A 76 -7.64 9.54 12.52
CA LYS A 76 -8.54 10.40 11.76
C LYS A 76 -8.90 9.72 10.44
N ASP A 77 -10.14 9.84 10.01
CA ASP A 77 -10.56 9.49 8.65
C ASP A 77 -9.84 10.42 7.66
N ILE A 78 -8.93 9.86 6.87
CA ILE A 78 -8.05 10.62 5.99
C ILE A 78 -7.95 9.97 4.62
N ARG A 79 -7.98 10.82 3.59
CA ARG A 79 -7.80 10.44 2.20
C ARG A 79 -6.58 11.10 1.57
N ILE A 80 -5.45 10.38 1.51
CA ILE A 80 -4.24 10.76 0.78
C ILE A 80 -4.00 9.88 -0.48
N PRO A 81 -3.60 10.47 -1.62
CA PRO A 81 -3.15 9.71 -2.77
C PRO A 81 -1.75 9.13 -2.49
N VAL A 82 -1.57 7.83 -2.74
CA VAL A 82 -0.31 7.10 -2.54
C VAL A 82 0.09 6.42 -3.84
N VAL A 83 1.37 6.53 -4.20
CA VAL A 83 2.01 5.80 -5.29
C VAL A 83 3.03 4.83 -4.69
N PHE A 84 3.08 3.61 -5.21
CA PHE A 84 4.09 2.64 -4.82
C PHE A 84 5.30 2.72 -5.74
N GLU A 85 6.49 2.71 -5.16
CA GLU A 85 7.76 2.61 -5.88
C GLU A 85 8.59 1.49 -5.27
N GLU A 86 9.37 0.81 -6.11
CA GLU A 86 10.36 -0.15 -5.65
C GLU A 86 11.53 0.58 -4.97
N LYS A 87 12.01 0.05 -3.84
CA LYS A 87 13.18 0.57 -3.12
C LYS A 87 14.49 -0.04 -3.58
#